data_AF-A0AAV5UGU9-F1
#
_entry.id   AF-A0AAV5UGU9-F1
#
_cell.length_a   1.000
_cell.length_b   1.000
_cell.length_c   1.000
_cell.angle_alpha   90.00
_cell.angle_beta   90.00
_cell.angle_gamma   90.00
#
_symmetry.space_group_name_H-M   'P 1'
#
loop_
_entity.id
_entity.type
_entity.pdbx_description
1 polymer ?
#
loop_
_entity_poly.entity_id
_entity_poly.type
_entity_poly.pdbx_seq_one_letter_code
_entity_poly.pdbx_strand_id
1 'polypeptide(L)'
;MSDRLTQLQECINEQAGHFCNSIGVLQGTAKPCGFDTNKEMQDEEHCDIFASLVARTAKDIELFIDSIPIEENMNDLNKEELAATNEKRKELCSQLFEATEDGEHLVYHLREKLDQIAQVQINSRPNK
;
A
#
# COMPACT_ATOMS: atom_id res chain seq x y z
N MET A 1 4.22 -0.93 -2.96
CA MET A 1 3.89 -0.10 -1.78
C MET A 1 4.43 1.28 -2.07
N SER A 2 3.61 2.16 -2.65
CA SER A 2 4.01 3.56 -2.81
C SER A 2 3.87 4.22 -1.44
N ASP A 3 4.95 4.82 -0.94
CA ASP A 3 4.93 5.59 0.30
C ASP A 3 3.88 6.71 0.18
N ARG A 4 3.19 7.05 1.28
CA ARG A 4 2.18 8.12 1.29
C ARG A 4 2.78 9.43 0.85
N LEU A 5 4.05 9.67 1.17
CA LEU A 5 4.78 10.84 0.70
C LEU A 5 4.99 10.83 -0.82
N THR A 6 5.33 9.66 -1.41
CA THR A 6 5.45 9.52 -2.87
C THR A 6 4.11 9.73 -3.55
N GLN A 7 3.01 9.19 -3.00
CA GLN A 7 1.67 9.41 -3.54
C GLN A 7 1.26 10.90 -3.49
N LEU A 8 1.58 11.60 -2.39
CA LEU A 8 1.35 13.04 -2.29
C LEU A 8 2.12 13.82 -3.36
N GLN A 9 3.39 13.46 -3.61
CA GLN A 9 4.19 14.07 -4.67
C GLN A 9 3.58 13.84 -6.06
N GLU A 10 3.11 12.62 -6.34
CA GLU A 10 2.43 12.28 -7.58
C GLU A 10 1.16 13.13 -7.78
N CYS A 11 0.31 13.26 -6.75
CA CYS A 11 -0.90 14.08 -6.82
C CYS A 11 -0.60 15.58 -7.00
N ILE A 12 0.45 16.11 -6.37
CA ILE A 12 0.87 17.50 -6.58
C ILE A 12 1.33 17.72 -8.02
N ASN A 13 2.07 16.77 -8.58
CA ASN A 13 2.53 16.85 -9.97
C ASN A 13 1.34 16.74 -10.95
N GLU A 14 0.37 15.88 -10.67
CA GLU A 14 -0.86 15.76 -11.43
C GLU A 14 -1.70 17.04 -11.37
N GLN A 15 -1.83 17.65 -10.19
CA GLN A 15 -2.50 18.93 -9.98
C GLN A 15 -1.87 20.06 -10.80
N ALA A 16 -0.54 20.13 -10.84
CA ALA A 16 0.19 21.08 -11.69
C ALA A 16 -0.07 20.82 -13.18
N GLY A 17 -0.12 19.53 -13.57
CA GLY A 17 -0.50 19.13 -14.92
C GLY A 17 -1.90 19.61 -15.31
N HIS A 18 -2.89 19.46 -14.43
CA HIS A 18 -4.25 19.98 -14.67
C HIS A 18 -4.27 21.50 -14.88
N PHE A 19 -3.50 22.27 -14.12
CA PHE A 19 -3.41 23.72 -14.32
C PHE A 19 -2.74 24.11 -15.65
N CYS A 20 -1.61 23.49 -15.99
CA CYS A 20 -0.94 23.78 -17.26
C CYS A 20 -1.81 23.40 -18.46
N ASN A 21 -2.45 22.24 -18.41
CA ASN A 21 -3.31 21.77 -19.48
C ASN A 21 -4.58 22.62 -19.62
N SER A 22 -5.21 23.02 -18.50
CA SER A 22 -6.40 23.87 -18.54
C SER A 22 -6.10 25.25 -19.12
N ILE A 23 -4.99 25.88 -18.70
CA ILE A 23 -4.55 27.16 -19.26
C ILE A 23 -4.22 27.02 -20.75
N GLY A 24 -3.50 25.96 -21.14
CA GLY A 24 -3.14 25.71 -22.53
C GLY A 24 -4.37 25.54 -23.43
N VAL A 25 -5.38 24.80 -22.95
CA VAL A 25 -6.65 24.63 -23.66
C VAL A 25 -7.39 25.96 -23.77
N LEU A 26 -7.56 26.68 -22.66
CA LEU A 26 -8.25 27.98 -22.64
C LEU A 26 -7.60 29.01 -23.58
N GLN A 27 -6.26 29.05 -23.63
CA GLN A 27 -5.55 29.93 -24.55
C GLN A 27 -5.69 29.49 -26.01
N GLY A 28 -5.72 28.18 -26.27
CA GLY A 28 -5.85 27.62 -27.61
C GLY A 28 -7.26 27.74 -28.20
N THR A 29 -8.28 27.77 -27.36
CA THR A 29 -9.69 27.88 -27.75
C THR A 29 -10.25 29.29 -27.64
N ALA A 30 -9.53 30.20 -26.97
CA ALA A 30 -9.90 31.60 -26.84
C ALA A 30 -10.17 32.26 -28.20
N LYS A 31 -11.41 32.70 -28.41
CA LYS A 31 -11.79 33.52 -29.55
C LYS A 31 -11.52 35.00 -29.24
N PRO A 32 -11.08 35.80 -30.23
CA PRO A 32 -10.98 37.25 -30.04
C PRO A 32 -12.38 37.82 -29.72
N CYS A 33 -12.57 38.33 -28.50
CA CYS A 33 -13.80 38.99 -28.09
C CYS A 33 -13.60 40.51 -28.06
N GLY A 34 -14.64 41.26 -28.40
CA GLY A 34 -14.66 42.72 -28.25
C GLY A 34 -14.94 43.10 -26.79
N PHE A 35 -14.58 44.32 -26.39
CA PHE A 35 -14.79 44.84 -25.03
C PHE A 35 -16.26 44.78 -24.55
N ASP A 36 -17.23 44.72 -25.48
CA ASP A 36 -18.67 44.74 -25.17
C ASP A 36 -19.37 43.36 -25.25
N THR A 37 -18.74 42.30 -25.76
CA THR A 37 -19.40 41.00 -26.01
C THR A 37 -18.94 39.88 -25.08
N ASN A 38 -19.39 39.93 -23.82
CA ASN A 38 -19.21 38.84 -22.84
C ASN A 38 -20.01 37.55 -23.14
N LYS A 39 -20.90 37.57 -24.15
CA LYS A 39 -21.79 36.43 -24.44
C LYS A 39 -21.11 35.28 -25.19
N GLU A 40 -19.96 35.52 -25.83
CA GLU A 40 -19.23 34.48 -26.59
C GLU A 40 -18.28 33.64 -25.71
N MET A 41 -18.12 33.99 -24.43
CA MET A 41 -17.29 33.25 -23.46
C MET A 41 -18.02 32.08 -22.77
N GLN A 42 -19.30 31.81 -23.08
CA GLN A 42 -20.13 30.94 -22.25
C GLN A 42 -20.01 29.44 -22.53
N ASP A 43 -19.46 29.00 -23.67
CA ASP A 43 -19.46 27.58 -24.05
C ASP A 43 -18.04 27.01 -24.19
N GLU A 44 -17.27 27.04 -23.11
CA GLU A 44 -16.01 26.28 -23.03
C GLU A 44 -16.27 24.93 -22.36
N GLU A 45 -16.60 23.91 -23.16
CA GLU A 45 -16.98 22.55 -22.72
C GLU A 45 -15.95 21.92 -21.75
N HIS A 46 -14.68 22.30 -21.87
CA HIS A 46 -13.59 21.73 -21.08
C HIS A 46 -13.39 22.41 -19.71
N CYS A 47 -13.96 23.59 -19.49
CA CYS A 47 -13.84 24.32 -18.22
C CYS A 47 -14.34 23.49 -17.03
N ASP A 48 -15.55 22.92 -17.15
CA ASP A 48 -16.17 22.16 -16.07
C ASP A 48 -15.40 20.88 -15.76
N ILE A 49 -14.83 20.25 -16.78
CA ILE A 49 -14.00 19.05 -16.64
C ILE A 49 -12.72 19.40 -15.88
N PHE A 50 -11.99 20.44 -16.31
CA PHE A 50 -10.77 20.86 -15.61
C PHE A 50 -11.04 21.35 -14.20
N ALA A 51 -12.13 22.09 -13.97
CA ALA A 51 -12.54 22.51 -12.63
C ALA A 51 -12.82 21.31 -11.72
N SER A 52 -13.51 20.30 -12.24
CA SER A 52 -13.78 19.05 -11.51
C SER A 52 -12.51 18.27 -11.18
N LEU A 53 -11.59 18.15 -12.14
CA LEU A 53 -10.29 17.49 -11.94
C LEU A 53 -9.43 18.22 -10.91
N VAL A 54 -9.33 19.55 -11.02
CA VAL A 54 -8.61 20.38 -10.06
C VAL A 54 -9.21 20.25 -8.65
N ALA A 55 -10.53 20.34 -8.51
CA ALA A 55 -11.19 20.25 -7.21
C ALA A 55 -11.01 18.87 -6.57
N ARG A 56 -11.10 17.81 -7.38
CA ARG A 56 -10.92 16.43 -6.92
C ARG A 56 -9.48 16.18 -6.48
N THR A 57 -8.50 16.50 -7.31
CA THR A 57 -7.08 16.27 -6.99
C THR A 57 -6.65 17.12 -5.78
N ALA A 58 -7.18 18.34 -5.63
CA ALA A 58 -6.97 19.15 -4.42
C ALA A 58 -7.54 18.49 -3.16
N LYS A 59 -8.72 17.86 -3.26
CA LYS A 59 -9.31 17.12 -2.13
C LYS A 59 -8.51 15.86 -1.79
N ASP A 60 -8.02 15.16 -2.80
CA ASP A 60 -7.16 13.99 -2.61
C ASP A 60 -5.84 14.39 -1.93
N ILE A 61 -5.23 15.52 -2.30
CA ILE A 61 -4.06 16.10 -1.61
C ILE A 61 -4.35 16.36 -0.12
N GLU A 62 -5.50 16.97 0.20
CA GLU A 62 -5.91 17.21 1.60
C GLU A 62 -6.04 15.91 2.39
N LEU A 63 -6.72 14.91 1.82
CA LEU A 63 -6.88 13.60 2.45
C LEU A 63 -5.54 12.89 2.64
N PHE A 64 -4.61 13.03 1.68
CA PHE A 64 -3.28 12.46 1.82
C PHE A 64 -2.51 13.12 2.96
N ILE A 65 -2.54 14.45 3.06
CA ILE A 65 -1.91 15.20 4.16
C ILE A 65 -2.46 14.74 5.51
N ASP A 66 -3.77 14.63 5.66
CA ASP A 66 -4.42 14.16 6.89
C ASP A 66 -4.08 12.69 7.22
N SER A 67 -3.80 11.89 6.19
CA SER A 67 -3.41 10.49 6.35
C SER A 67 -1.92 10.28 6.65
N ILE A 68 -1.10 11.32 6.56
CA ILE A 68 0.31 11.22 6.96
C ILE A 68 0.31 11.02 8.47
N PRO A 69 0.90 9.92 8.97
CA PRO A 69 1.09 9.77 10.39
C PRO A 69 1.95 10.94 10.87
N ILE A 70 1.35 11.89 11.59
CA ILE A 70 2.10 12.98 12.20
C ILE A 70 2.98 12.33 13.26
N GLU A 71 4.25 12.16 12.95
CA GLU A 71 5.25 11.74 13.91
C GLU A 71 5.55 12.92 14.85
N GLU A 72 4.58 13.33 15.68
CA GLU A 72 4.83 14.29 16.77
C GLU A 72 5.87 13.77 17.77
N ASN A 73 6.23 12.47 17.68
CA ASN A 73 7.22 11.79 18.50
C ASN A 73 8.48 11.35 17.72
N MET A 74 9.01 12.18 16.83
CA MET A 74 10.37 12.05 16.25
C MET A 74 11.51 12.19 17.29
N ASN A 75 11.31 11.71 18.51
CA ASN A 75 12.29 11.69 19.59
C ASN A 75 12.45 10.24 20.10
N ASP A 76 13.53 9.99 20.84
CA ASP A 76 14.08 8.68 21.23
C ASP A 76 13.08 7.60 21.72
N LEU A 77 11.85 7.97 22.11
CA LEU A 77 10.70 7.07 22.35
C LEU A 77 10.44 6.10 21.19
N ASN A 78 10.41 6.56 19.94
CA ASN A 78 10.19 5.67 18.80
C ASN A 78 11.34 4.68 18.59
N LYS A 79 12.58 5.05 18.96
CA LYS A 79 13.73 4.15 18.88
C LYS A 79 13.68 3.07 19.96
N GLU A 80 13.26 3.44 21.17
CA GLU A 80 13.12 2.51 22.29
C GLU A 80 11.96 1.54 22.07
N GLU A 81 10.80 2.02 21.61
CA GLU A 81 9.67 1.16 21.23
C GLU A 81 10.02 0.24 20.05
N LEU A 82 10.77 0.73 19.06
CA LEU A 82 11.26 -0.08 17.96
C LEU A 82 12.27 -1.13 18.43
N ALA A 83 13.17 -0.79 19.35
CA ALA A 83 14.11 -1.73 19.95
C ALA A 83 13.39 -2.82 20.76
N ALA A 84 12.43 -2.44 21.60
CA ALA A 84 11.60 -3.37 22.36
C ALA A 84 10.77 -4.30 21.43
N THR A 85 10.19 -3.75 20.36
CA THR A 85 9.45 -4.53 19.36
C THR A 85 10.36 -5.50 18.63
N ASN A 86 11.58 -5.10 18.29
CA ASN A 86 12.56 -5.97 17.66
C ASN A 86 13.02 -7.11 18.58
N GLU A 87 13.22 -6.83 19.87
CA GLU A 87 13.60 -7.87 20.84
C GLU A 87 12.46 -8.86 21.05
N LYS A 88 11.22 -8.37 21.21
CA LYS A 88 10.03 -9.24 21.28
C LYS A 88 9.86 -10.09 20.02
N ARG A 89 10.10 -9.52 18.85
CA ARG A 89 10.09 -10.26 17.58
C ARG A 89 11.13 -11.37 17.58
N LYS A 90 12.34 -11.10 18.07
CA LYS A 90 13.43 -12.08 18.16
C LYS A 90 13.07 -13.23 19.10
N GLU A 91 12.49 -12.93 20.26
CA GLU A 91 12.02 -13.93 21.21
C GLU A 91 10.94 -14.82 20.60
N LEU A 92 9.92 -14.23 19.97
CA LEU A 92 8.87 -14.98 19.27
C LEU A 92 9.41 -15.85 18.14
N CYS A 93 10.41 -15.37 17.41
CA CYS A 93 11.10 -16.19 16.40
C CYS A 93 11.81 -17.40 17.01
N SER A 94 12.44 -17.23 18.17
CA SER A 94 13.09 -18.34 18.88
C SER A 94 12.08 -19.38 19.33
N GLN A 95 10.97 -18.95 19.93
CA GLN A 95 9.88 -19.85 20.35
C GLN A 95 9.28 -20.59 19.15
N LEU A 96 9.14 -19.91 18.01
CA LEU A 96 8.66 -20.52 16.77
C LEU A 96 9.64 -21.57 16.23
N PHE A 97 10.95 -21.34 16.35
CA PHE A 97 11.96 -22.31 15.93
C PHE A 97 11.91 -23.58 16.78
N GLU A 98 11.87 -23.41 18.11
CA GLU A 98 11.75 -24.53 19.06
C GLU A 98 10.47 -25.34 18.81
N ALA A 99 9.33 -24.68 18.67
CA ALA A 99 8.06 -25.35 18.36
C ALA A 99 8.09 -26.08 17.01
N THR A 100 8.83 -25.57 16.02
CA THR A 100 9.01 -26.24 14.73
C THR A 100 9.89 -27.47 14.86
N GLU A 101 11.00 -27.38 15.60
CA GLU A 101 11.92 -28.50 15.86
C GLU A 101 11.22 -29.65 16.60
N ASP A 102 10.45 -29.33 17.64
CA ASP A 102 9.61 -30.31 18.35
C ASP A 102 8.59 -30.97 17.41
N GLY A 103 7.97 -30.18 16.54
CA GLY A 103 7.05 -30.67 15.52
C GLY A 103 7.71 -31.63 14.53
N GLU A 104 8.92 -31.32 14.07
CA GLU A 104 9.71 -32.18 13.19
C GLU A 104 10.09 -33.50 13.86
N HIS A 105 10.53 -33.46 15.12
CA HIS A 105 10.82 -34.66 15.91
C HIS A 105 9.60 -35.56 16.07
N LEU A 106 8.43 -34.97 16.37
CA LEU A 106 7.19 -35.73 16.51
C LEU A 106 6.80 -36.42 15.18
N VAL A 107 6.92 -35.71 14.06
CA VAL A 107 6.66 -36.27 12.73
C VAL A 107 7.63 -37.41 12.41
N TYR A 108 8.90 -37.26 12.76
CA TYR A 108 9.91 -38.31 12.59
C TYR A 108 9.53 -39.60 13.35
N HIS A 109 9.19 -39.48 14.64
CA HIS A 109 8.77 -40.62 15.45
C HIS A 109 7.48 -41.26 14.93
N LEU A 110 6.53 -40.46 14.47
CA LEU A 110 5.29 -40.97 13.89
C LEU A 110 5.57 -41.77 12.62
N ARG A 111 6.48 -41.31 11.75
CA ARG A 111 6.92 -42.07 10.57
C ARG A 111 7.58 -43.39 10.97
N GLU A 112 8.49 -43.37 11.94
CA GLU A 112 9.17 -44.58 12.42
C GLU A 112 8.17 -45.64 12.93
N LYS A 113 7.14 -45.22 13.68
CA LYS A 113 6.10 -46.13 14.17
C LYS A 113 5.20 -46.63 13.06
N LEU A 114 4.86 -45.80 12.08
CA LEU A 114 4.10 -46.23 10.92
C LEU A 114 4.88 -47.26 10.08
N ASP A 115 6.19 -47.07 9.91
CA ASP A 115 7.05 -48.03 9.21
C ASP A 115 7.13 -49.37 9.95
N GLN A 116 7.24 -49.36 11.29
CA GLN A 116 7.19 -50.56 12.11
C GLN A 116 5.87 -51.31 11.94
N ILE A 117 4.73 -50.59 11.96
CA ILE A 117 3.40 -51.17 11.73
C ILE A 117 3.31 -51.77 10.32
N ALA A 118 3.77 -51.04 9.30
CA ALA A 118 3.78 -51.52 7.92
C ALA A 118 4.62 -52.80 7.77
N GLN A 119 5.80 -52.86 8.41
CA GLN A 119 6.67 -54.03 8.36
C GLN A 119 6.04 -55.24 9.06
N VAL A 120 5.42 -55.05 10.23
CA VAL A 120 4.68 -56.12 10.92
C VAL A 120 3.52 -56.61 10.06
N GLN A 121 2.79 -55.72 9.39
CA GLN A 121 1.70 -56.10 8.48
C GLN A 121 2.20 -56.88 7.27
N ILE A 122 3.35 -56.54 6.69
CA ILE A 122 3.97 -57.29 5.59
C ILE A 122 4.38 -58.68 6.07
N ASN A 123 5.07 -58.77 7.20
CA ASN A 123 5.58 -60.03 7.76
C ASN A 123 4.48 -60.96 8.28
N SER A 124 3.32 -60.41 8.67
CA SER A 124 2.17 -61.19 9.17
C SER A 124 1.25 -61.69 8.06
N ARG A 125 1.52 -61.36 6.79
CA ARG A 125 0.74 -61.90 5.67
C ARG A 125 1.05 -63.39 5.50
N PRO A 126 0.03 -64.27 5.50
CA PRO A 126 0.25 -65.68 5.22
C PRO A 126 0.82 -65.84 3.80
N ASN A 127 1.95 -66.54 3.68
CA ASN A 127 2.47 -66.97 2.37
C ASN A 127 1.41 -67.84 1.70
N LYS A 128 0.92 -67.40 0.54
CA LYS A 128 0.13 -68.24 -0.37
C LYS A 128 1.05 -69.18 -1.14
#